data_AF-A0A538RRT5-F1
#
_entry.id   AF-A0A538RRT5-F1
#
_cell.length_a   1.000
_cell.length_b   1.000
_cell.length_c   1.000
_cell.angle_alpha   90.00
_cell.angle_beta   90.00
_cell.angle_gamma   90.00
#
_symmetry.space_group_name_H-M   'P 1'
#
loop_
_entity.id
_entity.type
_entity.pdbx_description
1 polymer ?
#
loop_
_entity_poly.entity_id
_entity_poly.type
_entity_poly.pdbx_seq_one_letter_code
_entity_poly.pdbx_strand_id
1 'polypeptide(L)'
;MAIKTIPLSRLETDLKKTLNDCADSGETVVVEMPDQRLLAIQPLEPQEDDTLMDELLASNPKFQALVAKSKASPRKPFSPDSKA
;
A
#
# COMPACT_ATOMS: atom_id res chain seq x y z
N MET A 1 -4.52 6.04 -18.69
CA MET A 1 -3.80 5.02 -17.91
C MET A 1 -2.70 4.45 -18.79
N ALA A 2 -1.52 5.06 -18.74
CA ALA A 2 -0.35 4.54 -19.41
C ALA A 2 0.45 3.73 -18.38
N ILE A 3 0.89 2.54 -18.78
CA ILE A 3 1.66 1.63 -17.94
C ILE A 3 3.10 1.69 -18.43
N LYS A 4 4.04 1.97 -17.52
CA LYS A 4 5.46 2.10 -17.87
C LYS A 4 6.23 0.89 -17.38
N THR A 5 6.70 0.05 -18.30
CA THR A 5 7.51 -1.12 -17.96
C THR A 5 8.99 -0.75 -17.88
N ILE A 6 9.65 -1.17 -16.80
CA ILE A 6 11.09 -0.98 -16.57
C ILE A 6 11.74 -2.28 -16.06
N PRO A 7 13.01 -2.55 -16.41
CA PRO A 7 13.75 -3.67 -15.83
C PRO A 7 14.19 -3.36 -14.40
N LEU A 8 14.33 -4.39 -13.57
CA LEU A 8 14.80 -4.26 -12.17
C LEU A 8 16.10 -3.45 -12.05
N SER A 9 17.07 -3.66 -12.94
CA SER A 9 18.35 -2.92 -12.92
C SER A 9 18.18 -1.40 -13.02
N ARG A 10 17.14 -0.93 -13.72
CA ARG A 10 16.82 0.50 -13.83
C ARG A 10 16.19 1.03 -12.53
N LEU A 11 15.35 0.23 -11.88
CA LEU A 11 14.79 0.57 -10.58
C LEU A 11 15.89 0.62 -9.50
N GLU A 12 16.84 -0.31 -9.52
CA GLU A 12 17.95 -0.36 -8.56
C GLU A 12 18.90 0.84 -8.69
N THR A 13 19.10 1.35 -9.91
CA THR A 13 19.99 2.49 -10.16
C THR A 13 19.40 3.81 -9.67
N ASP A 14 18.09 4.00 -9.84
CA ASP A 14 17.43 5.29 -9.62
C ASP A 14 16.08 5.14 -8.87
N LEU A 15 16.09 4.37 -7.78
CA LEU A 15 14.86 4.00 -7.04
C LEU A 15 14.05 5.22 -6.60
N LYS A 16 14.67 6.17 -5.90
CA LYS A 16 13.97 7.38 -5.42
C LYS A 16 13.40 8.22 -6.55
N LYS A 17 14.16 8.40 -7.63
CA LYS A 17 13.73 9.21 -8.77
C LYS A 17 12.55 8.54 -9.48
N THR A 18 12.63 7.23 -9.70
CA THR A 18 11.57 6.45 -10.34
C THR A 18 10.28 6.45 -9.52
N LEU A 19 10.40 6.36 -8.18
CA LEU A 19 9.25 6.44 -7.28
C LEU A 19 8.63 7.85 -7.21
N ASN A 20 9.45 8.90 -7.20
CA ASN A 20 8.95 10.27 -7.26
C ASN A 20 8.27 10.57 -8.60
N ASP A 21 8.88 10.17 -9.72
CA ASP A 21 8.25 10.30 -11.05
C ASP A 21 6.92 9.53 -11.12
N CYS A 22 6.85 8.34 -10.49
CA CYS A 22 5.62 7.55 -10.37
C CYS A 22 4.55 8.30 -9.55
N ALA A 23 4.94 8.89 -8.41
CA ALA A 23 4.07 9.70 -7.56
C ALA A 23 3.57 10.97 -8.26
N ASP A 24 4.45 11.68 -8.97
CA ASP A 24 4.13 12.94 -9.64
C ASP A 24 3.32 12.74 -10.93
N SER A 25 3.54 11.63 -11.64
CA SER A 25 2.84 11.33 -12.90
C SER A 25 1.49 10.65 -12.71
N GLY A 26 1.25 10.00 -11.57
CA GLY A 26 0.07 9.15 -11.38
C GLY A 26 0.10 7.84 -12.20
N GLU A 27 1.22 7.52 -12.86
CA GLU A 27 1.35 6.36 -13.73
C GLU A 27 1.81 5.12 -12.97
N THR A 28 1.23 3.96 -13.27
CA THR A 28 1.70 2.68 -12.73
C THR A 28 3.00 2.26 -13.41
N VAL A 29 4.03 2.00 -12.60
CA VAL A 29 5.32 1.48 -13.05
C VAL A 29 5.34 -0.03 -12.85
N VAL A 30 5.59 -0.78 -13.92
CA VAL A 30 5.74 -2.24 -13.86
C VAL A 30 7.23 -2.59 -13.94
N VAL A 31 7.70 -3.35 -12.96
CA VAL A 31 9.08 -3.76 -12.83
C VAL A 31 9.21 -5.22 -13.24
N GLU A 32 10.02 -5.48 -14.27
CA GLU A 32 10.35 -6.83 -14.71
C GLU A 32 11.47 -7.40 -13.83
N MET A 33 11.14 -8.48 -13.12
CA MET A 33 12.09 -9.22 -12.29
C MET A 33 12.86 -10.23 -13.13
N PRO A 34 14.09 -10.60 -12.73
CA PRO A 34 14.94 -11.56 -13.46
C PRO A 34 14.33 -12.95 -13.62
N ASP A 35 13.34 -13.28 -12.80
CA ASP A 35 12.62 -14.56 -12.79
C ASP A 35 11.26 -14.48 -13.51
N GLN A 36 11.09 -13.52 -14.42
CA GLN A 36 9.86 -13.28 -15.19
C GLN A 36 8.66 -12.86 -14.33
N ARG A 37 8.85 -12.55 -13.04
CA ARG A 37 7.80 -11.93 -12.24
C ARG A 37 7.65 -10.45 -12.62
N LEU A 38 6.42 -9.96 -12.56
CA LEU A 38 6.10 -8.55 -12.77
C LEU A 38 5.67 -7.95 -11.43
N LEU A 39 6.28 -6.84 -11.05
CA LEU A 39 5.93 -6.09 -9.85
C LEU A 39 5.35 -4.73 -10.26
N ALA A 40 4.06 -4.52 -9.99
CA ALA A 40 3.40 -3.24 -10.24
C ALA A 40 3.59 -2.32 -9.03
N ILE A 41 4.04 -1.10 -9.29
CA ILE A 41 4.16 -0.01 -8.33
C ILE A 41 3.18 1.07 -8.76
N GLN A 42 2.18 1.33 -7.95
CA GLN A 42 1.21 2.40 -8.15
C GLN A 42 1.46 3.50 -7.12
N PRO A 43 1.34 4.78 -7.51
CA PRO A 43 1.39 5.87 -6.55
C PRO A 43 0.17 5.82 -5.64
N LEU A 44 0.39 6.10 -4.36
CA LEU A 44 -0.68 6.17 -3.37
C LEU A 44 -1.43 7.49 -3.58
N GLU A 45 -2.64 7.45 -4.14
CA GLU A 45 -3.54 8.58 -4.00
C GLU A 45 -3.93 8.71 -2.52
N PRO A 46 -3.93 9.94 -1.96
CA PRO A 46 -4.21 10.16 -0.54
C PRO A 46 -5.61 9.71 -0.08
N GLN A 47 -6.46 9.18 -0.97
CA GLN A 47 -7.80 8.69 -0.67
C GLN A 47 -8.02 7.21 -1.02
N GLU A 48 -7.14 6.52 -1.74
CA GLU A 48 -7.39 5.15 -2.22
C GLU A 48 -7.16 4.09 -1.12
N ASP A 49 -6.23 4.29 -0.19
CA ASP A 49 -5.97 3.34 0.91
C ASP A 49 -7.17 3.21 1.87
N ASP A 50 -7.91 4.31 2.09
CA ASP A 50 -9.16 4.28 2.88
C ASP A 50 -10.21 3.42 2.17
N THR A 51 -10.31 3.50 0.84
CA THR A 51 -11.28 2.72 0.08
C THR A 51 -10.96 1.22 -0.01
N LEU A 52 -9.69 0.83 -0.07
CA LEU A 52 -9.29 -0.58 -0.08
C LEU A 52 -9.56 -1.28 1.26
N MET A 53 -9.33 -0.57 2.37
CA MET A 53 -9.70 -1.08 3.70
C MET A 53 -11.22 -1.14 3.89
N ASP A 54 -11.95 -0.15 3.39
CA ASP A 54 -13.41 -0.16 3.42
C ASP A 54 -14.01 -1.31 2.60
N GLU A 55 -13.45 -1.62 1.43
CA GLU A 55 -13.86 -2.75 0.60
C GLU A 55 -13.56 -4.10 1.29
N LEU A 56 -12.39 -4.25 1.91
CA LEU A 56 -12.03 -5.45 2.67
C LEU A 56 -12.96 -5.65 3.88
N LEU A 57 -13.31 -4.56 4.56
CA LEU A 57 -14.27 -4.56 5.66
C LEU A 57 -15.68 -4.91 5.19
N ALA A 58 -16.10 -4.45 4.01
CA ALA A 58 -17.41 -4.75 3.43
C ALA A 58 -17.54 -6.21 2.95
N SER A 59 -16.49 -6.76 2.35
CA SER A 59 -16.52 -8.06 1.67
C SER A 59 -16.10 -9.26 2.53
N ASN A 60 -15.33 -9.06 3.60
CA ASN A 60 -14.73 -10.16 4.36
C ASN A 60 -15.39 -10.38 5.74
N PRO A 61 -16.25 -11.40 5.91
CA PRO A 61 -16.96 -11.63 7.18
C PRO A 61 -16.04 -12.04 8.34
N LYS A 62 -14.89 -12.66 8.07
CA LYS A 62 -13.91 -13.00 9.12
C LYS A 62 -13.24 -11.73 9.64
N PHE A 63 -12.93 -10.80 8.75
CA PHE A 63 -12.34 -9.51 9.11
C PHE A 63 -13.34 -8.65 9.88
N GLN A 64 -14.62 -8.63 9.47
CA GLN A 64 -15.71 -7.99 10.22
C GLN A 64 -15.81 -8.52 11.67
N ALA A 65 -15.80 -9.85 11.85
CA ALA A 65 -15.86 -10.48 13.16
C ALA A 65 -14.64 -10.11 14.04
N LEU A 66 -13.45 -10.03 13.44
CA LEU A 66 -12.22 -9.63 14.13
C LEU A 66 -12.29 -8.17 14.59
N VAL A 67 -12.74 -7.27 13.72
CA VAL A 67 -12.92 -5.85 14.03
C VAL A 67 -13.98 -5.66 15.12
N ALA A 68 -15.10 -6.37 15.04
CA ALA A 68 -16.14 -6.34 16.07
C ALA A 68 -15.60 -6.80 17.44
N LYS A 69 -14.84 -7.90 17.46
CA LYS A 69 -14.19 -8.40 18.68
C LYS A 69 -13.20 -7.40 19.26
N SER A 70 -12.38 -6.77 18.40
CA SER A 70 -11.41 -5.74 18.82
C SER A 70 -12.12 -4.51 19.41
N LYS A 71 -13.20 -4.04 18.77
CA LYS A 71 -14.01 -2.89 19.25
C LYS A 71 -14.74 -3.18 20.55
N ALA A 72 -15.19 -4.43 20.77
CA ALA A 72 -15.89 -4.84 21.98
C ALA A 72 -14.94 -5.07 23.18
N SER A 73 -13.65 -5.24 22.94
CA SER A 73 -12.67 -5.41 24.00
C SER A 73 -12.47 -4.10 24.78
N PRO A 74 -12.38 -4.14 26.12
CA PRO A 74 -12.01 -2.98 26.92
C PRO A 74 -10.66 -2.43 26.43
N ARG A 75 -10.65 -1.18 25.95
CA ARG A 75 -9.39 -0.55 25.53
C ARG A 75 -8.56 -0.26 26.76
N LYS A 76 -7.36 -0.83 26.83
CA LYS A 76 -6.39 -0.43 27.83
C LYS A 76 -5.86 0.97 27.43
N PRO A 77 -6.01 2.00 28.28
CA PRO A 77 -5.41 3.30 28.01
C PRO A 77 -3.89 3.13 27.83
N PHE A 78 -3.31 3.85 26.88
CA PHE A 78 -1.86 3.98 26.84
C PHE A 78 -1.41 4.69 28.12
N SER A 79 -0.40 4.12 28.80
CA SER A 79 0.18 4.77 29.96
C SER A 79 0.77 6.13 29.54
N PRO A 80 0.59 7.20 30.32
CA PRO A 80 1.09 8.53 29.98
C PRO A 80 2.62 8.62 29.86
N ASP A 81 3.34 7.57 30.25
CA ASP A 81 4.81 7.50 30.23
C ASP A 81 5.41 6.93 28.94
N SER A 82 4.58 6.49 27.99
CA SER A 82 5.06 6.12 26.65
C SER A 82 5.28 7.40 25.84
N LYS A 83 6.39 8.10 26.12
CA LYS A 83 6.85 9.24 25.33
C LYS A 83 7.09 8.80 23.88
N ALA A 84 6.38 9.48 22.97
CA ALA A 84 6.75 9.62 21.56
C ALA A 84 8.00 10.48 21.40
#